data_AF-G2GXR7-F1
#
_entry.id   AF-G2GXR7-F1
#
_cell.length_a   1.000
_cell.length_b   1.000
_cell.length_c   1.000
_cell.angle_alpha   90.00
_cell.angle_beta   90.00
_cell.angle_gamma   90.00
#
_symmetry.space_group_name_H-M   'P 1'
#
loop_
_entity.id
_entity.type
_entity.pdbx_description
1 polymer ?
#
loop_
_entity_poly.entity_id
_entity_poly.type
_entity_poly.pdbx_seq_one_letter_code
_entity_poly.pdbx_strand_id
1 'polypeptide(L)'
;MIAEGATSSCEDRVSLAYNQIKNVYLNHAIEQGEYDNRVKEIIQLARGMFRMNELEQIARKKVKKLNFCDEIEVFLAYQVKLQKRLSLPVEIPDMRFFGISWVTPEDLDSAEKKVRDAEKTEFSRFLATEYFPWLSFIKRQDPSSYEKMEKEQKDTFKNFDQALVDYLKAQNSPINDDTKRVVGAIRRKEIQDQLLIKLTEKFLADKEISLVDESVS
;
A
#
# COMPACT_ATOMS: atom_id res chain seq x y z
N MET A 1 27.70 6.82 -27.85
CA MET A 1 26.69 5.89 -27.30
C MET A 1 26.22 6.41 -25.94
N ILE A 2 25.59 7.60 -25.93
CA ILE A 2 25.05 8.26 -24.71
C ILE A 2 23.58 8.67 -24.94
N ALA A 3 23.20 8.93 -26.20
CA ALA A 3 21.84 9.31 -26.57
C ALA A 3 20.80 8.19 -26.36
N GLU A 4 21.18 6.93 -26.55
CA GLU A 4 20.24 5.80 -26.55
C GLU A 4 19.73 5.45 -25.13
N GLY A 5 20.59 5.53 -24.12
CA GLY A 5 20.20 5.37 -22.70
C GLY A 5 19.39 6.56 -22.16
N ALA A 6 19.58 7.76 -22.73
CA ALA A 6 18.79 8.94 -22.36
C ALA A 6 17.36 8.87 -22.92
N THR A 7 17.17 8.34 -24.13
CA THR A 7 15.84 8.15 -24.73
C THR A 7 15.05 7.02 -24.05
N SER A 8 15.71 5.93 -23.66
CA SER A 8 15.05 4.83 -22.93
C SER A 8 14.60 5.25 -21.53
N SER A 9 15.42 6.00 -20.79
CA SER A 9 15.02 6.57 -19.50
C SER A 9 13.77 7.47 -19.64
N CYS A 10 13.59 8.16 -20.78
CA CYS A 10 12.39 8.94 -21.03
C CYS A 10 11.14 8.06 -21.28
N GLU A 11 11.24 7.00 -22.09
CA GLU A 11 10.10 6.08 -22.35
C GLU A 11 9.65 5.33 -21.09
N ASP A 12 10.61 4.92 -20.27
CA ASP A 12 10.42 4.25 -18.99
C ASP A 12 9.71 5.15 -17.96
N ARG A 13 10.16 6.41 -17.88
CA ARG A 13 9.53 7.43 -17.05
C ARG A 13 8.11 7.77 -17.53
N VAL A 14 7.87 7.77 -18.84
CA VAL A 14 6.52 7.97 -19.40
C VAL A 14 5.59 6.83 -19.01
N SER A 15 6.06 5.58 -19.07
CA SER A 15 5.27 4.42 -18.65
C SER A 15 4.99 4.43 -17.15
N LEU A 16 5.98 4.77 -16.32
CA LEU A 16 5.78 4.92 -14.88
C LEU A 16 4.76 6.03 -14.56
N ALA A 17 4.90 7.19 -15.21
CA ALA A 17 3.99 8.32 -15.05
C ALA A 17 2.56 7.99 -15.48
N TYR A 18 2.38 7.25 -16.58
CA TYR A 18 1.07 6.78 -17.03
C TYR A 18 0.40 5.89 -15.98
N ASN A 19 1.12 4.91 -15.43
CA ASN A 19 0.57 4.03 -14.38
C ASN A 19 0.24 4.81 -13.10
N GLN A 20 1.06 5.80 -12.73
CA GLN A 20 0.76 6.70 -11.61
C GLN A 20 -0.52 7.51 -11.87
N ILE A 21 -0.67 8.11 -13.05
CA ILE A 21 -1.86 8.88 -13.44
C ILE A 21 -3.10 7.99 -13.46
N LYS A 22 -3.02 6.78 -14.02
CA LYS A 22 -4.12 5.81 -14.04
C LYS A 22 -4.57 5.44 -12.63
N ASN A 23 -3.63 5.19 -11.72
CA ASN A 23 -3.94 4.94 -10.31
C ASN A 23 -4.61 6.14 -9.65
N VAL A 24 -4.13 7.36 -9.89
CA VAL A 24 -4.78 8.59 -9.37
C VAL A 24 -6.21 8.71 -9.90
N TYR A 25 -6.42 8.48 -11.19
CA TYR A 25 -7.74 8.53 -11.80
C TYR A 25 -8.69 7.47 -11.21
N LEU A 26 -8.25 6.21 -11.10
CA LEU A 26 -9.06 5.14 -10.54
C LEU A 26 -9.39 5.38 -9.07
N ASN A 27 -8.42 5.83 -8.28
CA ASN A 27 -8.64 6.20 -6.87
C ASN A 27 -9.65 7.33 -6.75
N HIS A 28 -9.56 8.35 -7.60
CA HIS A 28 -10.52 9.43 -7.64
C HIS A 28 -11.93 8.94 -8.02
N ALA A 29 -12.05 8.09 -9.03
CA ALA A 29 -13.34 7.51 -9.44
C ALA A 29 -13.97 6.65 -8.33
N ILE A 30 -13.16 5.90 -7.58
CA ILE A 30 -13.61 5.18 -6.37
C ILE A 30 -14.07 6.18 -5.31
N GLU A 31 -13.34 7.27 -5.08
CA GLU A 31 -13.74 8.31 -4.13
C GLU A 31 -15.02 9.05 -4.54
N GLN A 32 -15.31 9.19 -5.83
CA GLN A 32 -16.57 9.77 -6.35
C GLN A 32 -17.75 8.79 -6.34
N GLY A 33 -17.52 7.50 -6.03
CA GLY A 33 -18.57 6.49 -5.94
C GLY A 33 -18.88 5.77 -7.25
N GLU A 34 -18.09 5.96 -8.30
CA GLU A 34 -18.27 5.26 -9.58
C GLU A 34 -18.11 3.73 -9.46
N TYR A 35 -17.47 3.26 -8.39
CA TYR A 35 -17.22 1.86 -8.08
C TYR A 35 -18.07 1.31 -6.93
N ASP A 36 -19.12 2.02 -6.49
CA ASP A 36 -19.90 1.64 -5.31
C ASP A 36 -20.56 0.25 -5.42
N ASN A 37 -20.90 -0.20 -6.63
CA ASN A 37 -21.43 -1.55 -6.88
C ASN A 37 -20.35 -2.58 -7.27
N ARG A 38 -19.07 -2.19 -7.24
CA ARG A 38 -17.94 -2.94 -7.80
C ARG A 38 -16.84 -3.19 -6.76
N VAL A 39 -17.25 -3.58 -5.55
CA VAL A 39 -16.35 -3.81 -4.41
C VAL A 39 -15.20 -4.79 -4.72
N LYS A 40 -15.47 -5.83 -5.52
CA LYS A 40 -14.43 -6.79 -5.95
C LYS A 40 -13.35 -6.11 -6.80
N GLU A 41 -13.74 -5.18 -7.69
CA GLU A 41 -12.78 -4.41 -8.51
C GLU A 41 -11.94 -3.48 -7.63
N ILE A 42 -12.55 -2.81 -6.65
CA ILE A 42 -11.83 -1.97 -5.67
C ILE A 42 -10.76 -2.80 -4.93
N ILE A 43 -11.12 -3.99 -4.45
CA ILE A 43 -10.19 -4.89 -3.75
C ILE A 43 -9.06 -5.33 -4.68
N GLN A 44 -9.35 -5.65 -5.94
CA GLN A 44 -8.32 -6.04 -6.90
C GLN A 44 -7.36 -4.89 -7.24
N LEU A 45 -7.86 -3.66 -7.38
CA LEU A 45 -7.03 -2.47 -7.54
C LEU A 45 -6.14 -2.25 -6.32
N ALA A 46 -6.69 -2.38 -5.11
CA ALA A 46 -5.93 -2.30 -3.87
C ALA A 46 -4.82 -3.36 -3.80
N ARG A 47 -5.10 -4.62 -4.19
CA ARG A 47 -4.09 -5.69 -4.26
C ARG A 47 -2.99 -5.36 -5.24
N GLY A 48 -3.35 -4.89 -6.43
CA GLY A 48 -2.39 -4.46 -7.43
C GLY A 48 -1.44 -3.40 -6.88
N MET A 49 -1.96 -2.40 -6.17
CA MET A 49 -1.13 -1.37 -5.54
C MET A 49 -0.29 -1.90 -4.36
N PHE A 50 -0.83 -2.80 -3.54
CA PHE A 50 -0.06 -3.46 -2.49
C PHE A 50 1.16 -4.18 -3.07
N ARG A 51 0.96 -5.01 -4.10
CA ARG A 51 2.03 -5.75 -4.77
C ARG A 51 3.09 -4.82 -5.34
N MET A 52 2.67 -3.69 -5.92
CA MET A 52 3.57 -2.67 -6.46
C MET A 52 4.42 -2.01 -5.38
N ASN A 53 3.83 -1.66 -4.23
CA ASN A 53 4.55 -1.08 -3.10
C ASN A 53 5.59 -2.07 -2.54
N GLU A 54 5.26 -3.36 -2.44
CA GLU A 54 6.20 -4.39 -2.02
C GLU A 54 7.37 -4.53 -3.00
N LEU A 55 7.10 -4.51 -4.31
CA LEU A 55 8.15 -4.53 -5.33
C LEU A 55 9.05 -3.30 -5.28
N GLU A 56 8.50 -2.11 -5.00
CA GLU A 56 9.28 -0.89 -4.83
C GLU A 56 10.25 -1.00 -3.64
N GLN A 57 9.78 -1.53 -2.52
CA GLN A 57 10.62 -1.80 -1.36
C GLN A 57 11.73 -2.82 -1.65
N ILE A 58 11.41 -3.87 -2.41
CA ILE A 58 12.39 -4.88 -2.83
C ILE A 58 13.45 -4.25 -3.76
N ALA A 59 13.04 -3.44 -4.73
CA ALA A 59 13.94 -2.72 -5.63
C ALA A 59 14.88 -1.79 -4.85
N ARG A 60 14.33 -0.97 -3.93
CA ARG A 60 15.12 -0.11 -3.03
C ARG A 60 16.17 -0.88 -2.23
N LYS A 61 15.79 -2.03 -1.67
CA LYS A 61 16.71 -2.89 -0.90
C LYS A 61 17.80 -3.50 -1.79
N LYS A 62 17.51 -3.80 -3.06
CA LYS A 62 18.47 -4.33 -4.02
C LYS A 62 19.47 -3.23 -4.46
N VAL A 63 18.97 -2.05 -4.80
CA VAL A 63 19.80 -0.91 -5.24
C VAL A 63 20.79 -0.49 -4.16
N LYS A 64 20.40 -0.50 -2.88
CA LYS A 64 21.32 -0.25 -1.75
C LYS A 64 22.50 -1.22 -1.67
N LYS A 65 22.42 -2.39 -2.32
CA LYS A 65 23.50 -3.39 -2.37
C LYS A 65 24.34 -3.29 -3.64
N LEU A 66 23.92 -2.48 -4.61
CA LEU A 66 24.60 -2.28 -5.89
C LEU A 66 25.30 -0.92 -5.88
N ASN A 67 26.55 -0.88 -6.31
CA ASN A 67 27.22 0.39 -6.57
C ASN A 67 26.82 0.86 -7.98
N PHE A 68 26.30 2.08 -8.10
CA PHE A 68 25.99 2.75 -9.38
C PHE A 68 24.89 2.07 -10.23
N CYS A 69 23.68 1.89 -9.67
CA CYS A 69 22.50 1.44 -10.41
C CYS A 69 21.34 2.43 -10.25
N ASP A 70 20.58 2.69 -11.31
CA ASP A 70 19.35 3.49 -11.24
C ASP A 70 18.24 2.67 -10.55
N GLU A 71 17.60 3.24 -9.52
CA GLU A 71 16.49 2.61 -8.80
C GLU A 71 15.28 2.38 -9.70
N ILE A 72 15.05 3.28 -10.65
CA ILE A 72 13.91 3.22 -11.57
C ILE A 72 14.04 2.01 -12.48
N GLU A 73 15.24 1.77 -13.03
CA GLU A 73 15.49 0.62 -13.93
C GLU A 73 15.31 -0.72 -13.21
N VAL A 74 15.76 -0.82 -11.95
CA VAL A 74 15.57 -2.05 -11.15
C VAL A 74 14.09 -2.27 -10.83
N PHE A 75 13.36 -1.21 -10.50
CA PHE A 75 11.93 -1.31 -10.18
C PHE A 75 11.11 -1.70 -11.41
N LEU A 76 11.34 -1.06 -12.56
CA LEU A 76 10.72 -1.43 -13.85
C LEU A 76 11.09 -2.87 -14.24
N ALA A 77 12.33 -3.26 -13.97
CA ALA A 77 12.84 -4.63 -13.89
C ALA A 77 11.80 -5.63 -13.37
N TYR A 78 11.46 -5.44 -12.09
CA TYR A 78 10.51 -6.28 -11.38
C TYR A 78 9.09 -6.13 -11.91
N GLN A 79 8.62 -4.91 -12.19
CA GLN A 79 7.24 -4.69 -12.66
C GLN A 79 6.95 -5.44 -13.95
N VAL A 80 7.80 -5.31 -14.96
CA VAL A 80 7.54 -5.94 -16.26
C VAL A 80 7.72 -7.46 -16.18
N LYS A 81 8.80 -7.94 -15.54
CA LYS A 81 9.09 -9.38 -15.46
C LYS A 81 8.10 -10.13 -14.56
N LEU A 82 7.51 -9.47 -13.56
CA LEU A 82 6.52 -10.07 -12.67
C LEU A 82 5.07 -9.67 -12.99
N GLN A 83 4.83 -8.84 -14.01
CA GLN A 83 3.49 -8.36 -14.39
C GLN A 83 2.47 -9.48 -14.47
N LYS A 84 2.76 -10.53 -15.25
CA LYS A 84 1.87 -11.68 -15.43
C LYS A 84 1.80 -12.57 -14.20
N ARG A 85 2.93 -12.77 -13.50
CA ARG A 85 3.01 -13.65 -12.32
C ARG A 85 2.22 -13.07 -11.14
N LEU A 86 2.30 -11.77 -10.93
CA LEU A 86 1.66 -11.05 -9.82
C LEU A 86 0.38 -10.30 -10.24
N SER A 87 -0.10 -10.49 -11.46
CA SER A 87 -1.27 -9.77 -12.03
C SER A 87 -1.22 -8.27 -11.74
N LEU A 88 -0.07 -7.63 -11.99
CA LEU A 88 0.16 -6.24 -11.62
C LEU A 88 -0.66 -5.30 -12.51
N PRO A 89 -1.18 -4.17 -11.98
CA PRO A 89 -2.04 -3.23 -12.69
C PRO A 89 -1.23 -2.27 -13.58
N VAL A 90 -0.19 -2.79 -14.24
CA VAL A 90 0.71 -2.04 -15.11
C VAL A 90 0.41 -2.39 -16.55
N GLU A 91 0.19 -1.38 -17.39
CA GLU A 91 0.16 -1.53 -18.85
C GLU A 91 1.47 -0.98 -19.40
N ILE A 92 2.54 -1.76 -19.31
CA ILE A 92 3.85 -1.39 -19.86
C ILE A 92 4.05 -2.24 -21.13
N PRO A 93 4.24 -1.62 -22.32
CA PRO A 93 4.65 -2.38 -23.51
C PRO A 93 6.01 -3.04 -23.27
N ASP A 94 6.25 -4.21 -23.87
CA ASP A 94 7.50 -4.97 -23.70
C ASP A 94 8.73 -4.05 -23.80
N MET A 95 9.35 -3.75 -22.66
CA MET A 95 10.51 -2.88 -22.57
C MET A 95 11.67 -3.55 -23.32
N ARG A 96 12.17 -2.85 -24.35
CA ARG A 96 13.02 -3.44 -25.39
C ARG A 96 14.43 -3.83 -24.92
N PHE A 97 14.84 -3.46 -23.70
CA PHE A 97 16.17 -3.76 -23.15
C PHE A 97 16.14 -4.13 -21.66
N PHE A 98 15.79 -5.37 -21.36
CA PHE A 98 15.99 -5.97 -20.04
C PHE A 98 17.47 -6.18 -19.65
N GLY A 99 18.40 -6.05 -20.61
CA GLY A 99 19.79 -6.51 -20.46
C GLY A 99 20.64 -5.77 -19.43
N ILE A 100 20.12 -4.68 -18.83
CA ILE A 100 20.89 -3.78 -17.94
C ILE A 100 20.34 -3.79 -16.50
N SER A 101 19.16 -4.37 -16.25
CA SER A 101 18.67 -4.53 -14.88
C SER A 101 19.45 -5.66 -14.20
N TRP A 102 20.17 -5.35 -13.13
CA TRP A 102 20.90 -6.30 -12.26
C TRP A 102 19.97 -7.25 -11.46
N VAL A 103 18.84 -7.65 -12.06
CA VAL A 103 17.79 -8.50 -11.49
C VAL A 103 17.91 -9.88 -12.11
N THR A 104 18.33 -10.87 -11.32
CA THR A 104 18.50 -12.24 -11.78
C THR A 104 17.18 -13.02 -11.72
N PRO A 105 17.05 -14.18 -12.39
CA PRO A 105 15.90 -15.06 -12.22
C PRO A 105 15.61 -15.42 -10.75
N GLU A 106 16.65 -15.65 -9.94
CA GLU A 106 16.52 -15.94 -8.52
C GLU A 106 15.99 -14.75 -7.72
N ASP A 107 16.37 -13.52 -8.10
CA ASP A 107 15.80 -12.30 -7.52
C ASP A 107 14.29 -12.21 -7.80
N LEU A 108 13.85 -12.57 -9.02
CA LEU A 108 12.44 -12.54 -9.41
C LEU A 108 11.61 -13.57 -8.64
N ASP A 109 12.11 -14.80 -8.51
CA ASP A 109 11.44 -15.86 -7.75
C ASP A 109 11.37 -15.49 -6.25
N SER A 110 12.45 -14.92 -5.72
CA SER A 110 12.47 -14.42 -4.34
C SER A 110 11.48 -13.27 -4.14
N ALA A 111 11.41 -12.34 -5.09
CA ALA A 111 10.51 -11.19 -5.04
C ALA A 111 9.05 -11.62 -5.11
N GLU A 112 8.70 -12.50 -6.06
CA GLU A 112 7.34 -13.03 -6.16
C GLU A 112 6.91 -13.70 -4.85
N LYS A 113 7.75 -14.59 -4.31
CA LYS A 113 7.42 -15.28 -3.06
C LYS A 113 7.20 -14.28 -1.91
N LYS A 114 8.10 -13.30 -1.75
CA LYS A 114 7.97 -12.28 -0.70
C LYS A 114 6.68 -11.47 -0.83
N VAL A 115 6.34 -11.03 -2.04
CA VAL A 115 5.10 -10.28 -2.29
C VAL A 115 3.89 -11.12 -1.93
N ARG A 116 3.84 -12.39 -2.35
CA ARG A 116 2.72 -13.29 -2.05
C ARG A 116 2.59 -13.61 -0.57
N ASP A 117 3.71 -13.81 0.12
CA ASP A 117 3.71 -14.09 1.55
C ASP A 117 3.26 -12.85 2.34
N ALA A 118 3.76 -11.65 1.98
CA ALA A 118 3.33 -10.38 2.57
C ALA A 118 1.85 -10.11 2.32
N GLU A 119 1.33 -10.38 1.12
CA GLU A 119 -0.08 -10.16 0.78
C GLU A 119 -1.02 -11.00 1.66
N LYS A 120 -0.64 -12.23 1.99
CA LYS A 120 -1.46 -13.09 2.86
C LYS A 120 -1.61 -12.53 4.27
N THR A 121 -0.59 -11.86 4.80
CA THR A 121 -0.54 -11.43 6.19
C THR A 121 -0.83 -9.95 6.40
N GLU A 122 -0.52 -9.12 5.41
CA GLU A 122 -0.47 -7.65 5.56
C GLU A 122 -1.53 -6.93 4.71
N PHE A 123 -2.09 -7.58 3.68
CA PHE A 123 -3.02 -6.91 2.76
C PHE A 123 -4.28 -6.37 3.46
N SER A 124 -4.86 -7.12 4.41
CA SER A 124 -6.05 -6.65 5.14
C SER A 124 -5.77 -5.36 5.92
N ARG A 125 -4.61 -5.29 6.57
CA ARG A 125 -4.17 -4.08 7.28
C ARG A 125 -3.93 -2.93 6.29
N PHE A 126 -3.20 -3.17 5.21
CA PHE A 126 -2.96 -2.18 4.17
C PHE A 126 -4.27 -1.60 3.60
N LEU A 127 -5.23 -2.46 3.27
CA LEU A 127 -6.53 -2.06 2.75
C LEU A 127 -7.25 -1.10 3.73
N ALA A 128 -7.20 -1.41 5.02
CA ALA A 128 -7.85 -0.61 6.05
C ALA A 128 -7.13 0.71 6.37
N THR A 129 -5.79 0.71 6.40
CA THR A 129 -5.01 1.81 7.00
C THR A 129 -4.26 2.68 6.01
N GLU A 130 -3.96 2.16 4.82
CA GLU A 130 -3.10 2.82 3.84
C GLU A 130 -3.83 3.12 2.52
N TYR A 131 -4.83 2.31 2.15
CA TYR A 131 -5.59 2.53 0.92
C TYR A 131 -6.79 3.47 1.12
N PHE A 132 -6.55 4.78 1.09
CA PHE A 132 -7.56 5.82 1.38
C PHE A 132 -8.90 5.72 0.61
N PRO A 133 -8.94 5.37 -0.69
CA PRO A 133 -10.21 5.22 -1.42
C PRO A 133 -11.16 4.19 -0.81
N TRP A 134 -10.63 3.16 -0.13
CA TRP A 134 -11.42 2.17 0.59
C TRP A 134 -12.26 2.80 1.72
N LEU A 135 -11.68 3.75 2.46
CA LEU A 135 -12.39 4.43 3.53
C LEU A 135 -13.51 5.32 2.99
N SER A 136 -13.27 6.02 1.89
CA SER A 136 -14.30 6.81 1.19
C SER A 136 -15.45 5.93 0.71
N PHE A 137 -15.13 4.73 0.19
CA PHE A 137 -16.12 3.74 -0.18
C PHE A 137 -16.95 3.25 1.03
N ILE A 138 -16.32 2.82 2.13
CA ILE A 138 -17.05 2.39 3.34
C ILE A 138 -17.95 3.51 3.86
N LYS A 139 -17.47 4.76 3.89
CA LYS A 139 -18.25 5.91 4.36
C LYS A 139 -19.57 6.10 3.61
N ARG A 140 -19.62 5.77 2.31
CA ARG A 140 -20.86 5.81 1.52
C ARG A 140 -21.71 4.56 1.69
N GLN A 141 -21.09 3.38 1.78
CA GLN A 141 -21.79 2.10 1.83
C GLN A 141 -22.37 1.76 3.20
N ASP A 142 -21.71 2.20 4.28
CA ASP A 142 -22.17 2.04 5.65
C ASP A 142 -21.84 3.30 6.49
N PRO A 143 -22.59 4.40 6.27
CA PRO A 143 -22.39 5.65 7.02
C PRO A 143 -22.54 5.45 8.53
N SER A 144 -23.44 4.57 8.96
CA SER A 144 -23.72 4.37 10.39
C SER A 144 -22.53 3.74 11.13
N SER A 145 -21.91 2.69 10.57
CA SER A 145 -20.70 2.13 11.19
C SER A 145 -19.53 3.12 11.16
N TYR A 146 -19.40 3.92 10.11
CA TYR A 146 -18.38 4.95 10.03
C TYR A 146 -18.56 6.04 11.10
N GLU A 147 -19.76 6.59 11.26
CA GLU A 147 -20.08 7.59 12.29
C GLU A 147 -19.84 7.04 13.72
N LYS A 148 -20.16 5.77 13.95
CA LYS A 148 -19.87 5.10 15.22
C LYS A 148 -18.37 5.02 15.48
N MET A 149 -17.57 4.67 14.48
CA MET A 149 -16.11 4.63 14.57
C MET A 149 -15.53 6.04 14.83
N GLU A 150 -16.01 7.08 14.14
CA GLU A 150 -15.59 8.46 14.39
C GLU A 150 -15.92 8.93 15.81
N LYS A 151 -17.09 8.54 16.33
CA LYS A 151 -17.47 8.82 17.71
C LYS A 151 -16.55 8.11 18.70
N GLU A 152 -16.26 6.83 18.49
CA GLU A 152 -15.33 6.05 19.30
C GLU A 152 -13.91 6.66 19.28
N GLN A 153 -13.46 7.12 18.12
CA GLN A 153 -12.18 7.82 17.98
C GLN A 153 -12.16 9.11 18.81
N LYS A 154 -13.18 9.96 18.67
CA LYS A 154 -13.28 11.22 19.43
C LYS A 154 -13.31 10.95 20.93
N ASP A 155 -14.09 9.97 21.38
CA ASP A 155 -14.21 9.60 22.78
C ASP A 155 -12.88 9.06 23.33
N THR A 156 -12.16 8.23 22.55
CA THR A 156 -10.84 7.72 22.91
C THR A 156 -9.81 8.85 23.04
N PHE A 157 -9.87 9.86 22.16
CA PHE A 157 -8.90 10.95 22.17
C PHE A 157 -9.16 12.05 23.21
N LYS A 158 -10.36 12.13 23.80
CA LYS A 158 -10.67 13.12 24.87
C LYS A 158 -9.69 13.07 26.04
N ASN A 159 -9.28 11.87 26.45
CA ASN A 159 -8.40 11.66 27.60
C ASN A 159 -7.01 11.14 27.19
N PHE A 160 -6.64 11.32 25.93
CA PHE A 160 -5.41 10.72 25.38
C PHE A 160 -4.15 11.21 26.08
N ASP A 161 -4.06 12.51 26.39
CA ASP A 161 -2.84 13.06 26.98
C ASP A 161 -2.58 12.49 28.38
N GLN A 162 -3.64 12.27 29.18
CA GLN A 162 -3.53 11.62 30.48
C GLN A 162 -3.13 10.14 30.31
N ALA A 163 -3.80 9.41 29.41
CA ALA A 163 -3.45 8.01 29.11
C ALA A 163 -2.02 7.86 28.60
N LEU A 164 -1.52 8.83 27.81
CA LEU A 164 -0.14 8.86 27.32
C LEU A 164 0.84 9.07 28.47
N VAL A 165 0.56 9.98 29.40
CA VAL A 165 1.41 10.18 30.59
C VAL A 165 1.48 8.91 31.44
N ASP A 166 0.36 8.26 31.67
CA ASP A 166 0.31 7.04 32.48
C ASP A 166 1.01 5.87 31.77
N TYR A 167 0.89 5.79 30.44
CA TYR A 167 1.68 4.87 29.62
C TYR A 167 3.19 5.12 29.73
N LEU A 168 3.64 6.38 29.61
CA LEU A 168 5.06 6.73 29.71
C LEU A 168 5.62 6.41 31.10
N LYS A 169 4.85 6.64 32.17
CA LYS A 169 5.22 6.23 33.54
C LYS A 169 5.41 4.71 33.62
N ALA A 170 4.47 3.93 33.11
CA ALA A 170 4.54 2.47 33.13
C ALA A 170 5.75 1.93 32.34
N GLN A 171 6.17 2.63 31.28
CA GLN A 171 7.34 2.29 30.46
C GLN A 171 8.66 2.87 31.00
N ASN A 172 8.67 3.48 32.19
CA ASN A 172 9.83 4.20 32.76
C ASN A 172 10.47 5.19 31.76
N SER A 173 9.65 5.79 30.89
CA SER A 173 10.12 6.70 29.84
C SER A 173 10.09 8.16 30.32
N PRO A 174 10.99 9.04 29.83
CA PRO A 174 10.99 10.44 30.21
C PRO A 174 9.69 11.15 29.84
N ILE A 175 9.04 11.79 30.80
CA ILE A 175 7.79 12.55 30.60
C ILE A 175 8.14 14.00 30.24
N ASN A 176 8.75 14.18 29.07
CA ASN A 176 9.05 15.50 28.50
C ASN A 176 8.29 15.73 27.20
N ASP A 177 8.32 16.96 26.69
CA ASP A 177 7.51 17.34 25.53
C ASP A 177 7.92 16.62 24.25
N ASP A 178 9.21 16.33 24.07
CA ASP A 178 9.69 15.57 22.91
C ASP A 178 9.22 14.11 22.94
N THR A 179 9.32 13.43 24.07
CA THR A 179 8.82 12.05 24.21
C THR A 179 7.31 12.01 24.01
N LYS A 180 6.57 12.92 24.64
CA LYS A 180 5.10 13.01 24.46
C LYS A 180 4.74 13.25 23.00
N ARG A 181 5.47 14.11 22.29
CA ARG A 181 5.23 14.38 20.87
C ARG A 181 5.46 13.14 20.01
N VAL A 182 6.61 12.48 20.16
CA VAL A 182 6.97 11.31 19.34
C VAL A 182 6.10 10.10 19.67
N VAL A 183 6.04 9.71 20.95
CA VAL A 183 5.26 8.54 21.39
C VAL A 183 3.77 8.80 21.23
N GLY A 184 3.31 10.03 21.49
CA GLY A 184 1.93 10.42 21.27
C GLY A 184 1.50 10.29 19.81
N ALA A 185 2.34 10.72 18.85
CA ALA A 185 2.05 10.56 17.43
C ALA A 185 1.94 9.07 17.03
N ILE A 186 2.87 8.23 17.49
CA ILE A 186 2.85 6.78 17.23
C ILE A 186 1.57 6.15 17.80
N ARG A 187 1.26 6.43 19.08
CA ARG A 187 0.09 5.86 19.76
C ARG A 187 -1.23 6.33 19.15
N ARG A 188 -1.33 7.59 18.73
CA ARG A 188 -2.52 8.08 18.00
C ARG A 188 -2.70 7.34 16.69
N LYS A 189 -1.62 7.15 15.93
CA LYS A 189 -1.65 6.37 14.69
C LYS A 189 -2.06 4.92 14.93
N GLU A 190 -1.50 4.26 15.94
CA GLU A 190 -1.90 2.89 16.31
C GLU A 190 -3.38 2.78 16.65
N ILE A 191 -3.92 3.71 17.45
CA ILE A 191 -5.35 3.72 17.80
C ILE A 191 -6.20 3.93 16.55
N GLN A 192 -5.82 4.86 15.69
CA GLN A 192 -6.52 5.11 14.44
C GLN A 192 -6.51 3.87 13.52
N ASP A 193 -5.35 3.26 13.31
CA ASP A 193 -5.20 2.05 12.51
C ASP A 193 -6.10 0.93 13.04
N GLN A 194 -6.12 0.71 14.36
CA GLN A 194 -6.97 -0.32 14.98
C GLN A 194 -8.46 -0.07 14.77
N LEU A 195 -8.91 1.19 14.83
CA LEU A 195 -10.30 1.54 14.56
C LEU A 195 -10.68 1.30 13.09
N LEU A 196 -9.79 1.64 12.15
CA LEU A 196 -10.00 1.43 10.72
C LEU A 196 -10.01 -0.07 10.35
N ILE A 197 -9.13 -0.86 10.97
CA ILE A 197 -9.09 -2.32 10.80
C ILE A 197 -10.41 -2.93 11.27
N LYS A 198 -10.85 -2.61 12.49
CA LYS A 198 -12.14 -3.10 13.03
C LYS A 198 -13.34 -2.72 12.14
N LEU A 199 -13.36 -1.49 11.64
CA LEU A 199 -14.41 -1.02 10.72
C LEU A 199 -14.41 -1.86 9.43
N THR A 200 -13.22 -2.09 8.85
CA THR A 200 -13.06 -2.87 7.62
C THR A 200 -13.45 -4.32 7.82
N GLU A 201 -12.98 -4.98 8.88
CA GLU A 201 -13.31 -6.37 9.20
C GLU A 201 -14.82 -6.56 9.39
N LYS A 202 -15.46 -5.65 10.14
CA LYS A 202 -16.91 -5.68 10.32
C LYS A 202 -17.65 -5.52 8.99
N PHE A 203 -17.26 -4.54 8.17
CA PHE A 203 -17.88 -4.31 6.87
C PHE A 203 -17.77 -5.53 5.95
N LEU A 204 -16.59 -6.15 5.89
CA LEU A 204 -16.36 -7.34 5.07
C LEU A 204 -17.20 -8.53 5.57
N ALA A 205 -17.31 -8.71 6.89
CA ALA A 205 -18.14 -9.76 7.49
C ALA A 205 -19.64 -9.53 7.20
N ASP A 206 -20.15 -8.31 7.39
CA ASP A 206 -21.56 -7.95 7.17
C ASP A 206 -21.98 -8.11 5.69
N LYS A 207 -21.02 -8.02 4.76
CA LYS A 207 -21.24 -8.18 3.32
C LYS A 207 -20.79 -9.53 2.76
N GLU A 208 -20.34 -10.45 3.61
CA GLU A 208 -19.81 -11.76 3.24
C GLU A 208 -18.70 -11.70 2.16
N ILE A 209 -17.85 -10.68 2.23
CA ILE A 209 -16.76 -10.45 1.28
C ILE A 209 -15.48 -11.13 1.78
N SER A 210 -14.98 -12.10 1.00
CA SER A 210 -13.70 -12.75 1.27
C SER A 210 -12.53 -11.93 0.70
N LEU A 211 -11.47 -11.77 1.50
CA LEU A 211 -10.17 -11.27 1.05
C LEU A 211 -9.20 -12.42 0.69
N VAL A 212 -9.70 -13.62 0.40
CA VAL A 212 -8.86 -14.67 -0.19
C VAL A 212 -8.82 -14.43 -1.70
N ASP A 213 -7.62 -14.39 -2.28
CA ASP A 213 -7.49 -14.26 -3.73
C ASP A 213 -7.71 -15.62 -4.41
N GLU A 214 -8.89 -15.81 -5.01
CA GLU A 214 -9.26 -17.03 -5.75
C GLU A 214 -8.59 -17.10 -7.13
N SER A 215 -7.95 -16.03 -7.61
CA SER A 215 -7.22 -16.03 -8.89
C SER A 215 -5.87 -16.78 -8.85
N VAL A 216 -5.57 -17.41 -7.71
CA VAL A 216 -4.29 -18.05 -7.40
C VAL A 216 -4.47 -19.51 -6.94
N SER A 217 -5.48 -20.20 -7.46
CA SER A 217 -5.56 -21.68 -7.42
C SER A 217 -5.12 -22.30 -8.74
#